data_AF-A7HL44-F1
#
_entry.id   AF-A7HL44-F1
#
_cell.length_a   1.000
_cell.length_b   1.000
_cell.length_c   1.000
_cell.angle_alpha   90.00
_cell.angle_beta   90.00
_cell.angle_gamma   90.00
#
_symmetry.space_group_name_H-M   'P 1'
#
loop_
_entity.id
_entity.type
_entity.pdbx_description
1 polymer ?
#
loop_
_entity_poly.entity_id
_entity_poly.type
_entity_poly.pdbx_seq_one_letter_code
_entity_poly.pdbx_strand_id
1 'polypeptide(L)'
;MENKAGKFVVGCFISFFFIIFFIIVLGAFEEIFALSGIFSLIFIFFQIFVIYAIFRVLFSVLKGAKNVAKNSKQSTQEINEERYRENEENNYEETQELETTRNKTEMSLDIQKAFMILGLSPDVSYTKVSEKYYEMVKKINSKKMDENERQRILDELNKAYEIITDYYSKNF
;
A
#
# COMPACT_ATOMS: atom_id res chain seq x y z
N MET A 1 2.97 -12.64 23.83
CA MET A 1 3.23 -12.00 22.52
C MET A 1 2.67 -12.90 21.44
N GLU A 2 1.49 -12.59 20.90
CA GLU A 2 0.88 -13.39 19.83
C GLU A 2 1.26 -12.83 18.45
N ASN A 3 1.89 -13.66 17.62
CA ASN A 3 2.24 -13.35 16.24
C ASN A 3 0.98 -13.24 15.36
N LYS A 4 0.47 -12.02 15.17
CA LYS A 4 -0.70 -11.74 14.30
C LYS A 4 -0.46 -12.09 12.83
N ALA A 5 0.77 -12.10 12.35
CA ALA A 5 1.11 -12.44 10.96
C ALA A 5 0.98 -13.95 10.67
N GLY A 6 1.27 -14.82 11.64
CA GLY A 6 1.22 -16.28 11.46
C GLY A 6 -0.20 -16.81 11.26
N LYS A 7 -1.19 -16.23 11.95
CA LYS A 7 -2.60 -16.66 11.84
C LYS A 7 -3.19 -16.41 10.44
N PHE A 8 -2.72 -15.37 9.73
CA PHE A 8 -3.21 -15.04 8.39
C PHE A 8 -2.67 -15.98 7.31
N VAL A 9 -1.40 -16.37 7.39
CA VAL A 9 -0.77 -17.29 6.43
C VAL A 9 -1.28 -18.72 6.63
N VAL A 10 -1.43 -19.15 7.87
CA VAL A 10 -1.95 -20.48 8.20
C VAL A 10 -3.42 -20.62 7.76
N GLY A 11 -4.26 -19.59 7.97
CA GLY A 11 -5.64 -19.60 7.48
C GLY A 11 -5.77 -19.66 5.95
N CYS A 12 -4.88 -18.97 5.23
CA CYS A 12 -4.86 -19.01 3.76
C CYS A 12 -4.44 -20.39 3.24
N PHE A 13 -3.44 -21.00 3.87
CA PHE A 13 -2.97 -22.34 3.51
C PHE A 13 -4.05 -23.39 3.77
N ILE A 14 -4.67 -23.39 4.96
CA ILE A 14 -5.77 -24.32 5.27
C ILE A 14 -6.93 -24.17 4.27
N SER A 15 -7.31 -22.95 3.89
CA SER A 15 -8.36 -22.71 2.90
C SER A 15 -8.04 -23.32 1.52
N PHE A 16 -6.78 -23.21 1.08
CA PHE A 16 -6.32 -23.80 -0.17
C PHE A 16 -6.42 -25.33 -0.17
N PHE A 17 -6.06 -25.99 0.94
CA PHE A 17 -6.20 -27.45 1.07
C PHE A 17 -7.66 -27.89 1.03
N PHE A 18 -8.57 -27.15 1.66
CA PHE A 18 -10.00 -27.46 1.59
C PHE A 18 -10.57 -27.31 0.18
N ILE A 19 -10.12 -26.31 -0.57
CA ILE A 19 -10.53 -26.13 -1.98
C ILE A 19 -10.05 -27.28 -2.84
N ILE A 20 -8.77 -27.67 -2.73
CA ILE A 20 -8.22 -28.81 -3.49
C ILE A 20 -8.95 -30.10 -3.12
N PHE A 21 -9.16 -30.35 -1.83
CA PHE A 21 -9.88 -31.51 -1.36
C PHE A 21 -11.31 -31.55 -1.92
N PHE A 22 -11.99 -30.41 -1.94
CA PHE A 22 -13.35 -30.31 -2.49
C PHE A 22 -13.39 -30.59 -4.00
N ILE A 23 -12.40 -30.11 -4.76
CA ILE A 23 -12.27 -30.41 -6.20
C ILE A 23 -12.05 -31.91 -6.44
N ILE A 24 -11.19 -32.56 -5.64
CA ILE A 24 -10.93 -34.01 -5.76
C ILE A 24 -12.19 -34.81 -5.45
N VAL A 25 -12.89 -34.46 -4.37
CA VAL A 25 -14.16 -35.11 -3.98
C VAL A 25 -15.22 -34.91 -5.07
N LEU A 26 -15.34 -33.71 -5.62
CA LEU A 26 -16.28 -33.41 -6.71
C LEU A 26 -15.97 -34.20 -7.99
N GLY A 27 -14.70 -34.34 -8.37
CA GLY A 27 -14.31 -35.15 -9.53
C GLY A 27 -14.66 -36.63 -9.36
N ALA A 28 -14.57 -37.17 -8.15
CA ALA A 28 -14.96 -38.55 -7.87
C ALA A 28 -16.49 -38.78 -7.99
N PHE A 29 -17.31 -37.74 -7.78
CA PHE A 29 -18.76 -37.84 -7.97
C PHE A 29 -19.19 -37.74 -9.43
N GLU A 30 -18.34 -37.19 -10.31
CA GLU A 30 -18.64 -37.04 -11.74
C GLU A 30 -18.81 -38.40 -12.45
N GLU A 31 -18.01 -39.40 -12.07
CA GLU A 31 -18.15 -40.78 -12.58
C GLU A 31 -19.45 -41.46 -12.13
N ILE A 32 -19.95 -41.14 -10.93
CA ILE A 32 -21.16 -41.76 -10.37
C ILE A 32 -22.43 -41.15 -10.99
N PHE A 33 -22.44 -39.83 -11.23
CA PHE A 33 -23.61 -39.12 -11.76
C PHE A 33 -23.75 -39.21 -13.28
N ALA A 34 -22.68 -39.50 -14.03
CA ALA A 34 -22.72 -39.69 -15.48
C ALA A 34 -23.66 -40.83 -15.93
N LEU A 35 -23.93 -41.81 -15.07
CA LEU A 35 -24.89 -42.89 -15.33
C LEU A 35 -26.36 -42.43 -15.28
N SER A 36 -26.64 -41.32 -14.59
CA SER A 36 -27.98 -40.75 -14.37
C SER A 36 -28.15 -39.45 -15.17
N GLY A 37 -28.19 -39.57 -16.51
CA GLY A 37 -28.01 -38.49 -17.50
C GLY A 37 -28.83 -37.20 -17.37
N ILE A 38 -29.75 -37.08 -16.42
CA ILE A 38 -30.54 -35.85 -16.18
C ILE A 38 -29.85 -34.93 -15.15
N PHE A 39 -29.02 -35.49 -14.26
CA PHE A 39 -28.32 -34.72 -13.22
C PHE A 39 -27.01 -34.07 -13.70
N SER A 40 -26.52 -34.45 -14.89
CA SER A 40 -25.26 -33.96 -15.45
C SER A 40 -25.26 -32.44 -15.66
N LEU A 41 -26.34 -31.88 -16.21
CA LEU A 41 -26.42 -30.42 -16.43
C LEU A 41 -26.49 -29.64 -15.11
N ILE A 42 -27.29 -30.10 -14.14
CA ILE A 42 -27.41 -29.49 -12.82
C ILE A 42 -26.05 -29.51 -12.10
N PHE A 43 -25.30 -30.60 -12.25
CA PHE A 43 -23.96 -30.74 -11.71
C PHE A 43 -22.98 -29.77 -12.37
N ILE A 44 -23.03 -29.57 -13.70
CA ILE A 44 -22.21 -28.56 -14.39
C ILE A 44 -22.51 -27.15 -13.88
N PHE A 45 -23.79 -26.78 -13.72
CA PHE A 45 -24.16 -25.49 -13.14
C PHE A 45 -23.68 -25.35 -11.68
N PHE A 46 -23.74 -26.43 -10.91
CA PHE A 46 -23.20 -26.46 -9.55
C PHE A 46 -21.69 -26.26 -9.53
N GLN A 47 -20.94 -26.92 -10.43
CA GLN A 47 -19.49 -26.73 -10.57
C GLN A 47 -19.13 -25.28 -10.90
N ILE A 48 -19.83 -24.68 -11.88
CA ILE A 48 -19.64 -23.27 -12.26
C ILE A 48 -19.96 -22.35 -11.08
N PHE A 49 -21.01 -22.63 -10.31
CA PHE A 49 -21.37 -21.87 -9.12
C PHE A 49 -20.31 -21.95 -8.03
N VAL A 50 -19.76 -23.15 -7.76
CA VAL A 50 -18.68 -23.35 -6.79
C VAL A 50 -17.41 -22.60 -7.23
N ILE A 51 -17.02 -22.72 -8.50
CA ILE A 51 -15.89 -21.97 -9.07
C ILE A 51 -16.13 -20.46 -8.92
N TYR A 52 -17.32 -19.97 -9.27
CA TYR A 52 -17.68 -18.56 -9.13
C TYR A 52 -17.61 -18.09 -7.66
N ALA A 53 -18.08 -18.90 -6.71
CA ALA A 53 -18.01 -18.58 -5.28
C ALA A 53 -16.56 -18.49 -4.79
N ILE A 54 -15.70 -19.43 -5.20
CA ILE A 54 -14.25 -19.39 -4.92
C ILE A 54 -13.62 -18.14 -5.53
N PHE A 55 -13.90 -17.84 -6.80
CA PHE A 55 -13.45 -16.61 -7.45
C PHE A 55 -13.94 -15.36 -6.73
N ARG A 56 -15.19 -15.33 -6.24
CA ARG A 56 -15.74 -14.20 -5.50
C ARG A 56 -15.03 -14.01 -4.16
N VAL A 57 -14.72 -15.09 -3.44
CA VAL A 57 -13.97 -15.02 -2.18
C VAL A 57 -12.52 -14.58 -2.44
N LEU A 58 -11.83 -15.17 -3.41
CA LEU A 58 -10.48 -14.76 -3.81
C LEU A 58 -10.43 -13.29 -4.26
N PHE A 59 -11.41 -12.85 -5.05
CA PHE A 59 -11.51 -11.47 -5.50
C PHE A 59 -11.93 -10.51 -4.39
N SER A 60 -12.72 -10.97 -3.41
CA SER A 60 -13.07 -10.22 -2.20
C SER A 60 -11.84 -10.02 -1.30
N VAL A 61 -11.00 -11.04 -1.15
CA VAL A 61 -9.71 -10.94 -0.44
C VAL A 61 -8.75 -9.98 -1.18
N LEU A 62 -8.70 -10.05 -2.52
CA LEU A 62 -7.95 -9.07 -3.33
C LEU A 62 -8.49 -7.63 -3.18
N LYS A 63 -9.81 -7.43 -3.12
CA LYS A 63 -10.43 -6.12 -2.87
C LYS A 63 -10.25 -5.66 -1.42
N GLY A 64 -10.18 -6.57 -0.45
CA GLY A 64 -9.86 -6.30 0.95
C GLY A 64 -8.45 -5.72 1.12
N ALA A 65 -7.46 -6.26 0.40
CA ALA A 65 -6.12 -5.69 0.34
C ALA A 65 -6.08 -4.31 -0.33
N LYS A 66 -6.99 -4.04 -1.29
CA LYS A 66 -7.12 -2.73 -1.95
C LYS A 66 -7.91 -1.70 -1.11
N ASN A 67 -8.69 -2.15 -0.14
CA ASN A 67 -9.53 -1.31 0.71
C ASN A 67 -8.88 -0.96 2.07
N VAL A 68 -7.91 -1.73 2.56
CA VAL A 68 -7.04 -1.31 3.68
C VAL A 68 -6.13 -0.13 3.26
N ALA A 69 -5.87 0.03 1.96
CA ALA A 69 -5.22 1.21 1.40
C ALA A 69 -6.17 2.39 1.08
N LYS A 70 -7.49 2.21 1.28
CA LYS A 70 -8.50 3.26 1.00
C LYS A 70 -9.11 3.88 2.25
N ASN A 71 -9.07 3.22 3.40
CA ASN A 71 -9.48 3.84 4.67
C ASN A 71 -8.39 4.71 5.34
N SER A 72 -7.21 4.85 4.73
CA SER A 72 -6.24 5.92 5.07
C SER A 72 -6.23 7.07 4.06
N LYS A 73 -7.11 7.05 3.05
CA LYS A 73 -7.16 8.06 1.99
C LYS A 73 -8.42 8.90 1.95
N GLN A 74 -9.37 8.69 2.86
CA GLN A 74 -10.55 9.56 2.96
C GLN A 74 -10.35 10.74 3.93
N SER A 75 -9.30 10.77 4.76
CA SER A 75 -8.96 11.96 5.58
C SER A 75 -7.84 12.83 5.01
N THR A 76 -7.26 12.47 3.85
CA THR A 76 -6.11 13.19 3.27
C THR A 76 -6.42 13.84 1.92
N GLN A 77 -7.56 13.51 1.30
CA GLN A 77 -7.90 14.03 -0.03
C GLN A 77 -8.76 15.30 0.03
N GLU A 78 -9.51 15.55 1.10
CA GLU A 78 -10.17 16.85 1.31
C GLU A 78 -9.18 17.94 1.79
N ILE A 79 -8.10 17.58 2.48
CA ILE A 79 -7.08 18.55 2.95
C ILE A 79 -6.21 19.10 1.81
N ASN A 80 -6.07 18.36 0.70
CA ASN A 80 -5.15 18.72 -0.38
C ASN A 80 -5.76 19.55 -1.51
N GLU A 81 -7.09 19.58 -1.67
CA GLU A 81 -7.72 20.45 -2.68
C GLU A 81 -8.03 21.86 -2.16
N GLU A 82 -8.24 22.05 -0.85
CA GLU A 82 -8.36 23.41 -0.28
C GLU A 82 -7.00 24.10 -0.13
N ARG A 83 -5.93 23.37 0.23
CA ARG A 83 -4.60 23.97 0.49
C ARG A 83 -3.85 24.45 -0.78
N TYR A 84 -4.25 23.98 -1.97
CA TYR A 84 -3.67 24.48 -3.23
C TYR A 84 -4.29 25.78 -3.71
N ARG A 85 -5.41 26.21 -3.12
CA ARG A 85 -6.07 27.48 -3.47
C ARG A 85 -5.75 28.62 -2.48
N GLU A 86 -5.00 28.32 -1.42
CA GLU A 86 -4.66 29.24 -0.32
C GLU A 86 -3.13 29.44 -0.17
N ASN A 87 -2.33 29.14 -1.19
CA ASN A 87 -0.86 29.36 -1.17
C ASN A 87 -0.39 30.42 -2.16
N GLU A 88 -1.30 31.28 -2.64
CA GLU A 88 -0.96 32.44 -3.46
C GLU A 88 -1.30 33.78 -2.77
N GLU A 89 -1.85 33.74 -1.56
CA GLU A 89 -2.27 34.91 -0.80
C GLU A 89 -2.06 34.64 0.70
N ASN A 90 -1.52 35.61 1.45
CA ASN A 90 -1.20 35.58 2.89
C ASN A 90 0.26 35.15 3.18
N ASN A 91 1.24 36.05 3.05
CA ASN A 91 1.49 37.20 3.93
C ASN A 91 1.76 36.75 5.38
N TYR A 92 3.00 36.98 5.76
CA TYR A 92 3.64 36.83 7.06
C TYR A 92 2.73 37.23 8.21
N GLU A 93 2.53 36.34 9.19
CA GLU A 93 2.49 36.74 10.59
C GLU A 93 2.70 35.56 11.55
N GLU A 94 3.39 35.94 12.61
CA GLU A 94 3.94 35.24 13.75
C GLU A 94 2.87 34.59 14.65
N THR A 95 3.16 33.41 15.20
CA THR A 95 2.70 33.09 16.57
C THR A 95 3.69 32.14 17.25
N GLN A 96 4.44 32.71 18.19
CA GLN A 96 5.09 31.98 19.28
C GLN A 96 4.03 31.38 20.20
N GLU A 97 4.20 30.10 20.57
CA GLU A 97 4.14 29.61 21.96
C GLU A 97 4.05 28.08 21.95
N LEU A 98 5.09 27.40 22.42
CA LEU A 98 5.03 26.45 23.52
C LEU A 98 6.41 25.81 23.72
N GLU A 99 7.12 26.34 24.71
CA GLU A 99 8.25 25.69 25.36
C GLU A 99 7.80 24.34 25.93
N THR A 100 8.59 23.27 25.74
CA THR A 100 9.04 22.36 26.82
C THR A 100 10.21 21.50 26.32
N THR A 101 11.42 21.89 26.73
CA THR A 101 12.51 21.03 27.24
C THR A 101 12.81 19.69 26.53
N ARG A 102 13.89 19.64 25.74
CA ARG A 102 15.05 18.74 25.87
C ARG A 102 15.89 18.78 24.60
N ASN A 103 17.21 18.87 24.74
CA ASN A 103 18.22 18.74 23.69
C ASN A 103 17.99 17.50 22.80
N LYS A 104 17.13 17.64 21.80
CA LYS A 104 16.94 16.74 20.68
C LYS A 104 17.08 17.67 19.49
N THR A 105 18.17 17.51 18.73
CA THR A 105 18.46 18.31 17.52
C THR A 105 17.15 18.64 16.82
N GLU A 106 16.74 19.90 16.90
CA GLU A 106 15.43 20.33 16.45
C GLU A 106 15.43 20.16 14.94
N MET A 107 14.78 19.10 14.47
CA MET A 107 14.79 18.75 13.07
C MET A 107 14.03 19.84 12.33
N SER A 108 14.72 20.56 11.45
CA SER A 108 14.09 21.65 10.70
C SER A 108 12.87 21.15 9.94
N LEU A 109 11.87 22.03 9.77
CA LEU A 109 10.65 21.72 9.04
C LEU A 109 10.94 21.21 7.62
N ASP A 110 12.03 21.68 7.00
CA ASP A 110 12.43 21.26 5.66
C ASP A 110 12.94 19.81 5.64
N ILE A 111 13.66 19.38 6.68
CA ILE A 111 14.08 17.97 6.81
C ILE A 111 12.85 17.09 7.01
N GLN A 112 11.90 17.51 7.86
CA GLN A 112 10.66 16.75 8.08
C GLN A 112 9.83 16.62 6.79
N LYS A 113 9.70 17.72 6.03
CA LYS A 113 9.04 17.71 4.71
C LYS A 113 9.74 16.77 3.74
N ALA A 114 11.08 16.77 3.71
CA ALA A 114 11.84 15.87 2.86
C ALA A 114 11.56 14.39 3.19
N PHE A 115 11.54 14.02 4.48
CA PHE A 115 11.16 12.66 4.89
C PHE A 115 9.73 12.30 4.47
N MET A 116 8.79 13.26 4.57
CA MET A 116 7.41 13.08 4.14
C MET A 116 7.30 12.84 2.62
N ILE A 117 8.07 13.57 1.79
CA ILE A 117 8.15 13.36 0.33
C ILE A 117 8.62 11.93 0.03
N LEU A 118 9.59 11.42 0.78
CA LEU A 118 10.06 10.03 0.63
C LEU A 118 9.11 8.99 1.24
N GLY A 119 8.06 9.42 1.94
CA GLY A 119 7.14 8.55 2.66
C GLY A 119 7.82 7.77 3.78
N LEU A 120 8.79 8.39 4.45
CA LEU A 120 9.57 7.83 5.55
C LEU A 120 9.36 8.62 6.84
N SER A 121 9.60 7.97 7.97
CA SER A 121 9.68 8.62 9.27
C SER A 121 11.13 9.08 9.52
N PRO A 122 11.38 10.18 10.24
CA PRO A 122 12.74 10.71 10.42
C PRO A 122 13.67 9.88 11.32
N ASP A 123 13.16 8.82 11.95
CA ASP A 123 13.89 7.90 12.83
C ASP A 123 14.55 6.72 12.08
N VAL A 124 14.45 6.69 10.75
CA VAL A 124 15.05 5.63 9.93
C VAL A 124 16.57 5.81 9.80
N SER A 125 17.28 4.78 9.32
CA SER A 125 18.70 4.88 8.96
C SER A 125 18.89 5.49 7.57
N TYR A 126 20.04 6.13 7.31
CA TYR A 126 20.39 6.61 5.96
C TYR A 126 20.32 5.53 4.88
N THR A 127 20.73 4.29 5.19
CA THR A 127 20.61 3.15 4.26
C THR A 127 19.17 2.97 3.78
N LYS A 128 18.19 3.02 4.69
CA LYS A 128 16.75 2.93 4.37
C LYS A 128 16.26 4.10 3.52
N VAL A 129 16.79 5.31 3.75
CA VAL A 129 16.50 6.48 2.91
C VAL A 129 16.98 6.24 1.49
N SER A 130 18.23 5.78 1.32
CA SER A 130 18.82 5.51 0.00
C SER A 130 18.08 4.42 -0.76
N GLU A 131 17.77 3.29 -0.10
CA GLU A 131 16.94 2.21 -0.67
C GLU A 131 15.59 2.75 -1.18
N LYS A 132 14.90 3.52 -0.33
CA LYS A 132 13.57 4.05 -0.64
C LYS A 132 13.61 5.03 -1.82
N TYR A 133 14.62 5.89 -1.87
CA TYR A 133 14.82 6.83 -2.97
C TYR A 133 14.95 6.08 -4.32
N TYR A 134 15.84 5.10 -4.42
CA TYR A 134 16.01 4.32 -5.66
C TYR A 134 14.76 3.51 -6.03
N GLU A 135 14.04 2.97 -5.05
CA GLU A 135 12.74 2.34 -5.31
C GLU A 135 11.74 3.30 -5.95
N MET A 136 11.65 4.54 -5.46
CA MET A 136 10.71 5.53 -5.97
C MET A 136 11.12 6.02 -7.36
N VAL A 137 12.40 6.29 -7.60
CA VAL A 137 12.92 6.60 -8.94
C VAL A 137 12.56 5.50 -9.93
N LYS A 138 12.79 4.23 -9.57
CA LYS A 138 12.43 3.08 -10.42
C LYS A 138 10.93 3.01 -10.69
N LYS A 139 10.09 3.22 -9.67
CA LYS A 139 8.61 3.24 -9.81
C LYS A 139 8.15 4.36 -10.72
N ILE A 140 8.67 5.57 -10.56
CA ILE A 140 8.36 6.74 -11.37
C ILE A 140 8.74 6.50 -12.83
N ASN A 141 9.96 6.02 -13.09
CA ASN A 141 10.44 5.73 -14.45
C ASN A 141 9.66 4.61 -15.14
N SER A 142 9.13 3.65 -14.39
CA SER A 142 8.31 2.57 -14.94
C SER A 142 6.85 2.94 -15.18
N LYS A 143 6.37 4.03 -14.58
CA LYS A 143 4.96 4.45 -14.66
C LYS A 143 4.74 5.26 -15.93
N LYS A 144 3.68 4.91 -16.67
CA LYS A 144 3.23 5.67 -17.84
C LYS A 144 2.67 7.02 -17.37
N MET A 145 3.39 8.10 -17.65
CA MET A 145 3.01 9.49 -17.36
C MET A 145 3.72 10.43 -18.34
N ASP A 146 3.27 11.70 -18.39
CA ASP A 146 3.92 12.75 -19.17
C ASP A 146 5.38 12.94 -18.77
N GLU A 147 6.24 13.28 -19.73
CA GLU A 147 7.68 13.41 -19.49
C GLU A 147 8.01 14.61 -18.60
N ASN A 148 7.30 15.74 -18.77
CA ASN A 148 7.52 16.93 -17.96
C ASN A 148 7.02 16.71 -16.53
N GLU A 149 5.87 16.04 -16.38
CA GLU A 149 5.37 15.64 -15.06
C GLU A 149 6.34 14.68 -14.36
N ARG A 150 6.89 13.70 -15.09
CA ARG A 150 7.89 12.76 -14.57
C ARG A 150 9.12 13.51 -14.06
N GLN A 151 9.66 14.41 -14.88
CA GLN A 151 10.85 15.17 -14.53
C GLN A 151 10.61 16.03 -13.29
N ARG A 152 9.45 16.71 -13.21
CA ARG A 152 9.07 17.51 -12.04
C ARG A 152 9.05 16.68 -10.76
N ILE A 153 8.46 15.49 -10.79
CA ILE A 153 8.38 14.58 -9.63
C ILE A 153 9.77 14.08 -9.24
N LEU A 154 10.61 13.72 -10.22
CA LEU A 154 11.99 13.30 -9.98
C LEU A 154 12.82 14.42 -9.37
N ASP A 155 12.68 15.65 -9.83
CA ASP A 155 13.41 16.81 -9.30
C ASP A 155 13.03 17.09 -7.84
N GLU A 156 11.74 17.02 -7.51
CA GLU A 156 11.25 17.16 -6.14
C GLU A 156 11.78 16.04 -5.23
N LEU A 157 11.78 14.81 -5.73
CA LEU A 157 12.31 13.65 -5.03
C LEU A 157 13.83 13.76 -4.78
N ASN A 158 14.59 14.24 -5.78
CA ASN A 158 16.03 14.45 -5.69
C ASN A 158 16.37 15.51 -4.63
N LYS A 159 15.67 16.65 -4.65
CA LYS A 159 15.84 17.71 -3.65
C LYS A 159 15.59 17.20 -2.24
N ALA A 160 14.52 16.43 -2.04
CA ALA A 160 14.24 15.82 -0.74
C ALA A 160 15.35 14.86 -0.29
N TYR A 161 15.87 14.05 -1.20
CA TYR A 161 16.99 13.15 -0.91
C TYR A 161 18.28 13.89 -0.54
N GLU A 162 18.58 15.00 -1.23
CA GLU A 162 19.73 15.86 -0.92
C GLU A 162 19.63 16.48 0.47
N ILE A 163 18.47 17.04 0.83
CA ILE A 163 18.23 17.62 2.16
C ILE A 163 18.45 16.57 3.26
N ILE A 164 17.91 15.37 3.07
CA ILE A 164 18.09 14.28 4.05
C ILE A 164 19.55 13.83 4.10
N THR A 165 20.23 13.74 2.95
CA THR A 165 21.64 13.35 2.89
C THR A 165 22.53 14.34 3.63
N ASP A 166 22.30 15.65 3.44
CA ASP A 166 23.00 16.70 4.18
C ASP A 166 22.71 16.61 5.70
N TYR A 167 21.46 16.32 6.08
CA TYR A 167 21.10 16.08 7.47
C TYR A 167 21.90 14.94 8.11
N TYR A 168 22.00 13.77 7.47
CA TYR A 168 22.81 12.67 8.02
C TYR A 168 24.30 13.00 8.03
N SER A 169 24.80 13.74 7.05
CA SER A 169 26.22 14.13 6.96
C SER A 169 26.66 15.09 8.07
N LYS A 170 25.72 15.82 8.68
CA LYS A 170 25.98 16.77 9.78
C LYS A 170 25.72 16.19 11.18
N ASN A 171 24.99 15.07 11.26
CA ASN A 171 24.56 14.45 12.52
C ASN A 171 25.21 13.08 12.79
N PHE A 172 26.10 12.63 11.89
CA PHE A 172 27.02 11.51 12.05
C PHE A 172 28.46 11.98 11.83
#